data_AF-A0A1B2EDD7-F1
#
_entry.id   AF-A0A1B2EDD7-F1
#
_cell.length_a   1.000
_cell.length_b   1.000
_cell.length_c   1.000
_cell.angle_alpha   90.00
_cell.angle_beta   90.00
_cell.angle_gamma   90.00
#
_symmetry.space_group_name_H-M   'P 1'
#
loop_
_entity.id
_entity.type
_entity.pdbx_description
1 polymer ?
#
loop_
_entity_poly.entity_id
_entity_poly.type
_entity_poly.pdbx_seq_one_letter_code
_entity_poly.pdbx_strand_id
1 'polypeptide(L)'
;MIHPKIVRDGPMTAGGPDPLKDARDLQVRVRALQALLELQRWQIEALSKRLYSSEPGGIAARRLLDLKRRETQTRHLKPPVGMNDP
;
A
#
# COMPACT_ATOMS: atom_id res chain seq x y z
N MET A 1 -20.65 28.98 -61.70
CA MET A 1 -20.54 29.61 -60.37
C MET A 1 -20.94 28.58 -59.34
N ILE A 2 -19.97 27.88 -58.76
CA ILE A 2 -20.18 26.86 -57.72
C ILE A 2 -19.27 27.26 -56.57
N HIS A 3 -19.85 27.63 -55.43
CA HIS A 3 -19.09 27.92 -54.21
C HIS A 3 -18.54 26.61 -53.63
N PRO A 4 -17.22 26.46 -53.48
CA PRO A 4 -16.70 25.36 -52.69
C PRO A 4 -17.09 25.59 -51.23
N LYS A 5 -17.91 24.69 -50.67
CA LYS A 5 -18.11 24.58 -49.23
C LYS A 5 -16.74 24.32 -48.60
N ILE A 6 -16.20 25.33 -47.92
CA ILE A 6 -15.12 25.17 -46.96
C ILE A 6 -15.68 24.28 -45.85
N VAL A 7 -15.34 22.99 -45.91
CA VAL A 7 -15.41 22.11 -44.74
C VAL A 7 -14.49 22.78 -43.73
N ARG A 8 -15.09 23.36 -42.69
CA ARG A 8 -14.35 23.85 -41.53
C ARG A 8 -13.66 22.64 -40.92
N ASP A 9 -12.36 22.52 -41.17
CA ASP A 9 -11.45 21.79 -40.31
C ASP A 9 -11.48 22.49 -38.94
N GLY A 10 -12.44 22.09 -38.12
CA GLY A 10 -12.42 22.38 -36.69
C GLY A 10 -11.18 21.72 -36.08
N PRO A 11 -10.50 22.35 -35.12
CA PRO A 11 -9.32 21.77 -34.52
C PRO A 11 -9.66 20.41 -33.87
N MET A 12 -9.16 19.32 -34.45
CA MET A 12 -9.02 18.02 -33.79
C MET A 12 -7.97 18.13 -32.67
N THR A 13 -8.29 18.83 -31.57
CA THR A 13 -7.42 18.83 -30.38
C THR A 13 -8.25 18.93 -29.10
N ALA A 14 -9.14 17.98 -28.87
CA ALA A 14 -9.79 17.85 -27.56
C ALA A 14 -10.25 16.40 -27.34
N GLY A 15 -9.31 15.50 -27.08
CA GLY A 15 -9.68 14.10 -26.79
C GLY A 15 -8.54 13.09 -26.69
N GLY A 16 -7.28 13.52 -26.70
CA GLY A 16 -6.14 12.67 -26.40
C GLY A 16 -5.64 12.89 -24.97
N PRO A 17 -5.02 11.88 -24.33
CA PRO A 17 -4.36 12.06 -23.04
C PRO A 17 -3.35 13.22 -23.14
N ASP A 18 -3.38 14.11 -22.16
CA ASP A 18 -2.43 15.22 -22.04
C ASP A 18 -1.21 14.72 -21.26
N PRO A 19 -0.10 14.37 -21.93
CA PRO A 19 1.04 13.74 -21.29
C PRO A 19 1.70 14.65 -20.24
N LEU A 20 1.58 15.97 -20.37
CA LEU A 20 2.14 16.90 -19.39
C LEU A 20 1.30 16.94 -18.12
N LYS A 21 -0.03 16.90 -18.27
CA LYS A 21 -0.94 16.76 -17.13
C LYS A 21 -0.74 15.41 -16.43
N ASP A 22 -0.66 14.32 -17.19
CA ASP A 22 -0.47 12.98 -16.65
C ASP A 22 0.88 12.86 -15.92
N ALA A 23 1.95 13.44 -16.46
CA ALA A 23 3.25 13.49 -15.80
C ALA A 23 3.21 14.29 -14.48
N ARG A 24 2.47 15.40 -14.45
CA ARG A 24 2.30 16.21 -13.24
C ARG A 24 1.50 15.46 -12.17
N ASP A 25 0.42 14.81 -12.56
CA ASP A 25 -0.41 14.00 -11.66
C ASP A 25 0.38 12.80 -11.10
N LEU A 26 1.20 12.15 -11.95
CA LEU A 26 2.11 11.09 -11.51
C LEU A 26 3.13 11.61 -10.51
N GLN A 27 3.73 12.78 -10.75
CA GLN A 27 4.70 13.38 -9.82
C GLN A 27 4.06 13.66 -8.45
N VAL A 28 2.83 14.15 -8.41
CA VAL A 28 2.08 14.35 -7.16
C VAL A 28 1.86 13.03 -6.43
N ARG A 29 1.44 11.98 -7.14
CA ARG A 29 1.24 10.64 -6.56
C ARG A 29 2.53 10.05 -6.00
N VAL A 30 3.64 10.17 -6.73
CA VAL A 30 4.96 9.71 -6.26
C VAL A 30 5.36 10.41 -4.96
N ARG A 31 5.19 11.74 -4.89
CA ARG A 31 5.50 12.50 -3.67
C ARG A 31 4.61 12.08 -2.50
N ALA A 32 3.32 11.86 -2.74
CA ALA A 32 2.40 11.39 -1.70
C ALA A 32 2.79 9.99 -1.19
N LEU A 33 3.14 9.06 -2.09
CA LEU A 33 3.61 7.73 -1.72
C LEU A 33 4.92 7.78 -0.93
N GLN A 34 5.87 8.63 -1.32
CA GLN A 34 7.11 8.83 -0.57
C GLN A 34 6.84 9.32 0.86
N ALA A 35 5.94 10.29 1.03
CA ALA A 35 5.57 10.78 2.35
C ALA A 35 4.91 9.70 3.23
N LEU A 36 4.07 8.85 2.63
CA LEU A 36 3.45 7.72 3.33
C LEU A 36 4.48 6.68 3.75
N LEU A 37 5.47 6.38 2.91
CA LEU A 37 6.55 5.45 3.25
C LEU A 37 7.41 5.97 4.41
N GLU A 38 7.76 7.26 4.42
CA GLU A 38 8.50 7.86 5.54
C GLU A 38 7.71 7.84 6.85
N LEU A 39 6.40 8.11 6.78
CA LEU A 39 5.52 8.01 7.95
C LEU A 39 5.47 6.57 8.49
N GLN A 40 5.30 5.59 7.59
CA GLN A 40 5.28 4.17 7.97
C GLN A 40 6.60 3.73 8.58
N ARG A 41 7.73 4.16 8.01
CA ARG A 41 9.05 3.91 8.59
C ARG A 41 9.15 4.44 10.01
N TRP A 42 8.75 5.69 10.25
CA TRP A 42 8.76 6.28 11.58
C TRP A 42 7.86 5.51 12.56
N GLN A 43 6.67 5.09 12.13
CA GLN A 43 5.76 4.30 12.95
C GLN A 43 6.40 2.95 13.35
N ILE A 44 7.07 2.27 12.41
CA ILE A 44 7.79 1.02 12.67
C ILE A 44 8.91 1.26 13.68
N GLU A 45 9.70 2.32 13.51
CA GLU A 45 10.78 2.66 14.44
C GLU A 45 10.25 2.95 15.84
N ALA A 46 9.16 3.69 15.97
CA ALA A 46 8.52 3.99 17.24
C ALA A 46 7.98 2.73 17.94
N LEU A 47 7.33 1.84 17.19
CA LEU A 47 6.86 0.55 17.71
C LEU A 47 8.02 -0.36 18.11
N SER A 48 9.08 -0.41 17.32
CA SER A 48 10.29 -1.17 17.61
C SER A 48 10.93 -0.71 18.92
N LYS A 49 11.08 0.62 19.11
CA LYS A 49 11.58 1.19 20.37
C LYS A 49 10.74 0.78 21.57
N ARG A 50 9.41 0.79 21.45
CA ARG A 50 8.50 0.35 22.52
C ARG A 50 8.64 -1.15 22.80
N LEU A 51 8.68 -1.97 21.75
CA LEU A 51 8.79 -3.43 21.86
C LEU A 51 10.10 -3.85 22.50
N TYR A 52 11.22 -3.21 22.15
CA TYR A 52 12.55 -3.56 22.66
C TYR A 52 13.02 -2.73 23.86
N SER A 53 12.14 -1.91 24.44
CA SER A 53 12.43 -1.20 25.69
C SER A 53 12.75 -2.16 26.85
N SER A 54 13.67 -1.76 27.73
CA SER A 54 13.96 -2.45 29.00
C SER A 54 12.88 -2.23 30.06
N GLU A 55 11.98 -1.27 29.85
CA GLU A 55 10.84 -1.02 30.74
C GLU A 55 9.89 -2.22 30.82
N PRO A 56 9.12 -2.36 31.92
CA PRO A 56 8.18 -3.47 32.10
C PRO A 56 7.23 -3.68 30.91
N GLY A 57 6.77 -2.59 30.29
CA GLY A 57 5.92 -2.65 29.09
C GLY A 57 6.59 -3.31 27.89
N GLY A 58 7.89 -3.05 27.66
CA GLY A 58 8.65 -3.68 26.58
C GLY A 58 8.89 -5.17 26.85
N ILE A 59 9.20 -5.54 28.09
CA ILE A 59 9.35 -6.94 28.52
C ILE A 59 8.04 -7.70 28.31
N ALA A 60 6.91 -7.15 28.76
CA ALA A 60 5.58 -7.76 28.57
C ALA A 60 5.22 -7.91 27.09
N ALA A 61 5.48 -6.89 26.28
CA ALA A 61 5.22 -6.93 24.84
C ALA A 61 6.02 -8.04 24.13
N ARG A 62 7.30 -8.23 24.47
CA ARG A 62 8.11 -9.33 23.90
C ARG A 62 7.59 -10.71 24.33
N ARG A 63 7.24 -10.88 25.60
CA ARG A 63 6.66 -12.14 26.10
C ARG A 63 5.35 -12.49 25.39
N LEU A 64 4.48 -11.52 25.18
CA LEU A 64 3.23 -11.69 24.43
C LEU A 64 3.49 -12.04 22.97
N LEU A 65 4.47 -11.39 22.32
CA LEU A 65 4.86 -11.70 20.96
C LEU A 65 5.37 -13.15 20.82
N ASP A 66 6.23 -13.58 21.75
CA ASP A 66 6.74 -14.95 21.77
C ASP A 66 5.64 -15.98 22.01
N LEU A 67 4.70 -15.69 22.92
CA LEU A 67 3.53 -16.54 23.14
C LEU A 67 2.71 -16.71 21.86
N LYS A 68 2.42 -15.61 21.16
CA LYS A 68 1.66 -15.62 19.90
C LYS A 68 2.40 -16.40 18.80
N ARG A 69 3.72 -16.26 18.71
CA ARG A 69 4.54 -17.02 17.74
C ARG A 69 4.45 -18.52 18.00
N ARG A 70 4.58 -18.94 19.26
CA ARG A 70 4.44 -20.35 19.66
C ARG A 70 3.04 -20.88 19.36
N GLU A 71 1.99 -20.12 19.70
CA GLU A 71 0.62 -20.50 19.38
C GLU A 71 0.43 -20.73 17.86
N THR A 72 0.96 -19.82 17.05
CA THR A 72 0.86 -19.91 15.59
C THR A 72 1.60 -21.13 15.04
N GLN A 73 2.81 -21.40 15.54
CA GLN A 73 3.59 -22.60 15.19
C GLN A 73 2.87 -23.90 15.56
N THR A 74 2.28 -23.97 16.75
CA THR A 74 1.51 -25.14 17.19
C THR A 74 0.23 -25.35 16.37
N ARG A 75 -0.41 -24.27 15.91
CA ARG A 75 -1.58 -24.35 15.00
C ARG A 75 -1.20 -24.86 13.61
N HIS A 76 -0.04 -24.48 13.08
CA HIS A 76 0.45 -25.02 11.79
C HIS A 76 0.87 -26.49 11.87
N LEU A 77 1.14 -27.03 13.06
CA LEU A 77 1.48 -28.44 13.27
C LEU A 77 0.25 -29.37 13.41
N LYS A 78 -0.96 -28.82 13.57
CA LYS A 78 -2.19 -29.62 13.49
C LYS A 78 -2.67 -29.62 12.03
N PRO A 79 -2.57 -30.74 11.29
CA PRO A 79 -3.34 -30.85 10.06
C PRO A 79 -4.82 -30.64 10.40
N PRO A 80 -5.63 -30.04 9.50
CA PRO A 80 -7.07 -30.04 9.68
C PRO A 80 -7.48 -31.51 9.84
N VAL A 81 -8.06 -31.85 10.99
CA VAL A 81 -8.71 -33.14 11.18
C VAL A 81 -9.71 -33.23 10.05
N GLY A 82 -9.41 -34.06 9.06
CA GLY A 82 -10.31 -34.37 7.96
C GLY A 82 -11.55 -34.95 8.60
N MET A 83 -12.57 -34.13 8.76
CA MET A 83 -13.93 -34.58 9.02
C MET A 83 -14.44 -35.21 7.73
N ASN A 84 -13.92 -36.39 7.41
CA ASN A 84 -14.52 -37.33 6.49
C ASN A 84 -14.27 -38.70 7.11
N ASP A 85 -15.23 -39.12 7.92
CA ASP A 85 -15.53 -40.51 8.19
C ASP A 85 -17.03 -40.71 7.83
N PRO A 86 -17.38 -41.89 7.30
CA PRO A 86 -18.42 -42.12 6.28
C PRO A 86 -19.89 -41.91 6.70
#